data_AF-A0AA96G534-F1
#
_entry.id   AF-A0AA96G534-F1
#
_cell.length_a   1.000
_cell.length_b   1.000
_cell.length_c   1.000
_cell.angle_alpha   90.00
_cell.angle_beta   90.00
_cell.angle_gamma   90.00
#
_symmetry.space_group_name_H-M   'P 1'
#
loop_
_entity.id
_entity.type
_entity.pdbx_description
1 polymer ?
#
loop_
_entity_poly.entity_id
_entity_poly.type
_entity_poly.pdbx_seq_one_letter_code
_entity_poly.pdbx_strand_id
1 'polypeptide(L)'
;MDRHPPIDDPERLVATGALRRYEDGRLHPALGYSPISYVSTRLWDELTALAIAPSAATTTAHALLRAIAAEAVDAALAPGNERAPRNDLYVTHPAYIGPHRRVVWFQRTGPRGLITATLPPGS
;
A
#
# COMPACT_ATOMS: atom_id res chain seq x y z
N MET A 1 -21.43 -14.42 -12.97
CA MET A 1 -20.67 -14.98 -11.83
C MET A 1 -19.21 -14.64 -12.07
N ASP A 2 -18.81 -13.41 -11.76
CA ASP A 2 -17.41 -13.02 -11.84
C ASP A 2 -16.68 -13.56 -10.60
N ARG A 3 -15.99 -14.68 -10.78
CA ARG A 3 -15.02 -15.15 -9.79
C ARG A 3 -13.86 -14.16 -9.81
N HIS A 4 -13.92 -13.19 -8.90
CA HIS A 4 -12.74 -12.49 -8.45
C HIS A 4 -11.72 -13.57 -8.05
N PRO A 5 -10.46 -13.54 -8.54
CA PRO A 5 -9.44 -14.43 -8.00
C PRO A 5 -9.40 -14.20 -6.48
N PRO A 6 -9.20 -15.25 -5.66
CA PRO A 6 -9.04 -15.03 -4.24
C PRO A 6 -7.90 -14.02 -4.09
N ILE A 7 -8.18 -12.88 -3.45
CA ILE A 7 -7.11 -12.07 -2.87
C ILE A 7 -6.32 -13.09 -2.06
N ASP A 8 -5.08 -13.36 -2.46
CA ASP A 8 -4.23 -14.30 -1.74
C ASP A 8 -4.36 -13.98 -0.27
N ASP A 9 -4.66 -15.00 0.54
CA ASP A 9 -4.85 -14.83 1.98
C ASP A 9 -3.64 -14.06 2.52
N PRO A 10 -3.81 -12.81 3.01
CA PRO A 10 -2.69 -11.94 3.34
C PRO A 10 -1.80 -12.60 4.39
N GLU A 11 -2.36 -13.47 5.23
CA GLU A 11 -1.60 -14.24 6.20
C GLU A 11 -0.72 -15.31 5.57
N ARG A 12 -1.18 -15.92 4.49
CA ARG A 12 -0.36 -16.84 3.69
C ARG A 12 0.78 -16.10 2.99
N LEU A 13 0.56 -14.87 2.54
CA LEU A 13 1.61 -14.02 1.98
C LEU A 13 2.59 -13.50 3.04
N VAL A 14 2.14 -13.31 4.28
CA VAL A 14 3.03 -13.05 5.41
C VAL A 14 3.90 -14.27 5.70
N ALA A 15 3.32 -15.47 5.68
CA ALA A 15 4.06 -16.72 5.90
C ALA A 15 5.14 -16.99 4.84
N THR A 16 4.94 -16.55 3.59
CA THR A 16 5.96 -16.63 2.53
C THR A 16 6.97 -15.48 2.56
N GLY A 17 6.80 -14.50 3.45
CA GLY A 17 7.65 -13.31 3.54
C GLY A 17 7.39 -12.27 2.44
N ALA A 18 6.34 -12.41 1.64
CA ALA A 18 5.97 -11.44 0.61
C ALA A 18 5.32 -10.18 1.22
N LEU A 19 4.53 -10.35 2.29
CA LEU A 19 3.93 -9.27 3.06
C LEU A 19 4.48 -9.24 4.49
N ARG A 20 4.37 -8.06 5.12
CA ARG A 20 4.62 -7.82 6.52
C ARG A 20 3.36 -7.24 7.13
N ARG A 21 3.04 -7.63 8.37
CA ARG A 21 2.01 -6.92 9.15
C ARG A 21 2.52 -5.52 9.45
N TYR A 22 1.68 -4.53 9.21
CA TYR A 22 2.00 -3.13 9.50
C TYR A 22 1.55 -2.81 10.93
N GLU A 23 2.49 -2.36 11.77
CA GLU A 23 2.26 -2.23 13.21
C GLU A 23 1.56 -0.91 13.59
N ASP A 24 1.62 0.11 12.73
CA ASP A 24 0.95 1.39 12.97
C ASP A 24 -0.54 1.28 12.61
N GLY A 25 -1.36 0.96 13.61
CA GLY A 25 -2.82 0.86 13.51
C GLY A 25 -3.56 2.20 13.45
N ARG A 26 -2.88 3.34 13.24
CA ARG A 26 -3.54 4.63 13.11
C ARG A 26 -4.40 4.67 11.85
N LEU A 27 -5.63 5.11 12.01
CA LEU A 27 -6.58 5.27 10.91
C LEU A 27 -6.16 6.43 10.01
N HIS A 28 -6.33 6.25 8.70
CA HIS A 28 -6.00 7.29 7.73
C HIS A 28 -7.28 7.78 7.01
N PRO A 29 -7.60 9.10 7.04
CA PRO A 29 -8.81 9.64 6.40
C PRO A 29 -8.90 9.32 4.89
N ALA A 30 -7.78 9.47 4.17
CA ALA A 30 -7.71 9.14 2.73
C ALA A 30 -7.90 7.65 2.42
N LEU A 31 -7.73 6.77 3.41
CA LEU A 31 -8.00 5.33 3.28
C LEU A 31 -9.40 4.96 3.80
N GLY A 32 -10.34 5.92 3.82
CA GLY A 32 -11.69 5.71 4.33
C GLY A 32 -11.73 5.38 5.82
N TYR A 33 -10.86 6.02 6.61
CA TYR A 33 -10.68 5.75 8.05
C TYR A 33 -10.30 4.31 8.37
N SER A 34 -9.59 3.62 7.47
CA SER A 34 -8.98 2.31 7.72
C SER A 34 -7.48 2.46 7.98
N PRO A 35 -6.84 1.59 8.78
CA PRO A 35 -5.39 1.57 8.93
C PRO A 35 -4.75 0.86 7.74
N ILE A 36 -3.45 1.09 7.53
CA ILE A 36 -2.64 0.19 6.71
C ILE A 36 -2.46 -1.10 7.53
N SER A 37 -2.87 -2.25 7.01
CA SER A 37 -2.82 -3.53 7.73
C SER A 37 -1.60 -4.34 7.34
N TYR A 38 -1.23 -4.28 6.07
CA TYR A 38 -0.09 -4.99 5.51
C TYR A 38 0.72 -4.10 4.58
N VAL A 39 2.00 -4.38 4.47
CA VAL A 39 2.92 -3.75 3.52
C VAL A 39 3.74 -4.84 2.85
N SER A 40 3.95 -4.78 1.54
CA SER A 40 4.85 -5.73 0.89
C SER A 40 6.28 -5.54 1.41
N THR A 41 6.97 -6.66 1.60
CA THR A 41 8.36 -6.65 2.11
C THR A 41 9.25 -5.79 1.24
N ARG A 42 9.11 -5.90 -0.09
CA ARG A 42 9.86 -5.08 -1.05
C ARG A 42 9.62 -3.58 -0.87
N LEU A 43 8.36 -3.14 -0.73
CA LEU A 43 8.08 -1.72 -0.52
C LEU A 43 8.69 -1.24 0.80
N TRP A 44 8.58 -2.06 1.86
CA TRP A 44 9.18 -1.75 3.14
C TRP A 44 10.71 -1.58 3.06
N ASP A 45 11.39 -2.50 2.38
CA ASP A 45 12.84 -2.47 2.21
C ASP A 45 13.27 -1.22 1.43
N GLU A 46 12.57 -0.87 0.35
CA GLU A 46 12.86 0.35 -0.41
C GLU A 46 12.67 1.62 0.42
N LEU A 47 11.65 1.69 1.28
CA LEU A 47 11.40 2.84 2.15
C LEU A 47 12.41 2.95 3.31
N THR A 48 12.75 1.82 3.93
CA THR A 48 13.73 1.80 5.03
C THR A 48 15.14 2.13 4.54
N ALA A 49 15.49 1.76 3.31
CA ALA A 49 16.76 2.12 2.68
C ALA A 49 16.97 3.63 2.51
N LEU A 50 15.90 4.44 2.59
CA LEU A 50 15.97 5.91 2.54
C LEU A 50 16.38 6.55 3.86
N ALA A 51 16.45 5.78 4.95
CA ALA A 51 16.86 6.30 6.23
C ALA A 51 18.35 6.66 6.25
N ILE A 52 18.67 7.81 6.85
CA ILE A 52 20.04 8.32 6.99
C ILE A 52 20.87 7.42 7.91
N ALA A 53 20.22 6.73 8.85
CA ALA A 53 20.85 5.79 9.79
C ALA A 53 19.96 4.56 10.01
N PRO A 54 20.54 3.37 10.28
CA PRO A 54 19.78 2.14 10.51
C PRO A 54 18.76 2.26 11.64
N SER A 55 19.09 2.99 12.71
CA SER A 55 18.20 3.22 13.85
C SER A 55 16.94 4.03 13.50
N ALA A 56 16.94 4.75 12.37
CA ALA A 56 15.81 5.55 11.90
C ALA A 56 14.94 4.82 10.86
N ALA A 57 15.37 3.65 10.36
CA ALA A 57 14.74 2.92 9.26
C ALA A 57 13.21 2.77 9.41
N THR A 58 12.76 2.19 10.51
CA THR A 58 11.32 1.96 10.77
C THR A 58 10.54 3.27 10.85
N THR A 59 11.08 4.28 11.54
CA THR A 59 10.42 5.60 11.66
C THR A 59 10.29 6.28 10.30
N THR A 60 11.33 6.22 9.47
CA THR A 60 11.31 6.73 8.10
C THR A 60 10.26 6.01 7.26
N ALA A 61 10.22 4.69 7.28
CA ALA A 61 9.24 3.92 6.52
C ALA A 61 7.79 4.25 6.95
N HIS A 62 7.53 4.36 8.25
CA HIS A 62 6.22 4.80 8.76
C HIS A 62 5.84 6.20 8.27
N ALA A 63 6.76 7.16 8.39
CA ALA A 63 6.50 8.54 7.97
C ALA A 63 6.20 8.63 6.47
N LEU A 64 6.99 7.95 5.64
CA LEU A 64 6.81 7.93 4.20
C LEU A 64 5.51 7.22 3.80
N LEU A 65 5.17 6.08 4.40
CA LEU A 65 3.90 5.40 4.10
C LEU A 65 2.68 6.27 4.41
N ARG A 66 2.71 7.03 5.51
CA ARG A 66 1.62 7.97 5.81
C ARG A 66 1.56 9.13 4.81
N ALA A 67 2.71 9.68 4.43
CA ALA A 67 2.76 10.74 3.42
C ALA A 67 2.18 10.25 2.09
N ILE A 68 2.58 9.06 1.65
CA ILE A 68 2.06 8.42 0.43
C ILE A 68 0.57 8.11 0.55
N ALA A 69 0.10 7.62 1.70
CA ALA A 69 -1.32 7.36 1.95
C ALA A 69 -2.18 8.64 1.92
N ALA A 70 -1.61 9.81 2.26
CA ALA A 70 -2.30 11.09 2.16
C ALA A 70 -2.62 11.51 0.71
N GLU A 71 -1.88 10.97 -0.25
CA GLU A 71 -2.08 11.21 -1.68
C GLU A 71 -2.89 10.11 -2.38
N ALA A 72 -3.28 9.07 -1.64
CA ALA A 72 -4.07 7.96 -2.16
C ALA A 72 -5.49 8.42 -2.55
N VAL A 73 -5.95 7.99 -3.72
CA VAL A 73 -7.33 8.18 -4.17
C VAL A 73 -7.97 6.86 -4.55
N ASP A 74 -9.29 6.86 -4.59
CA ASP A 74 -10.05 5.73 -5.09
C ASP A 74 -9.78 5.53 -6.57
N ALA A 75 -9.38 4.31 -6.93
CA ALA A 75 -9.00 3.99 -8.30
C ALA A 75 -10.15 4.18 -9.28
N ALA A 76 -11.38 3.90 -8.84
CA ALA A 76 -12.58 3.97 -9.65
C ALA A 76 -13.00 5.42 -9.96
N LEU A 77 -12.46 6.42 -9.24
CA LEU A 77 -12.74 7.83 -9.49
C LEU A 77 -11.82 8.43 -10.57
N ALA A 78 -10.84 7.68 -11.06
CA ALA A 78 -9.99 8.14 -12.14
C ALA A 78 -10.68 8.02 -13.50
N PRO A 79 -10.54 9.03 -14.38
CA PRO A 79 -11.02 8.91 -15.76
C PRO A 79 -10.41 7.69 -16.46
N GLY A 80 -11.25 6.83 -17.04
CA GLY A 80 -10.82 5.61 -17.75
C GLY A 80 -10.61 4.37 -16.86
N ASN A 81 -10.77 4.49 -15.54
CA ASN A 81 -10.69 3.39 -14.58
C ASN A 81 -12.06 3.02 -13.99
N GLU A 82 -13.16 3.30 -14.68
CA GLU A 82 -14.52 3.07 -14.17
C GLU A 82 -14.81 1.57 -13.91
N ARG A 83 -13.99 0.68 -14.50
CA ARG A 83 -14.03 -0.77 -14.32
C ARG A 83 -12.99 -1.30 -13.34
N ALA A 84 -12.15 -0.46 -12.75
CA ALA A 84 -11.19 -0.88 -11.75
C ALA A 84 -11.94 -1.55 -10.58
N PRO A 85 -11.37 -2.58 -9.95
CA PRO A 85 -11.93 -3.13 -8.73
C PRO A 85 -12.12 -2.00 -7.72
N ARG A 86 -13.34 -1.81 -7.19
CA ARG A 86 -13.66 -0.77 -6.17
C ARG A 86 -12.88 -0.91 -4.86
N ASN A 87 -12.07 -1.94 -4.81
CA ASN A 87 -11.23 -2.35 -3.71
C ASN A 87 -9.80 -1.83 -3.90
N ASP A 88 -9.40 -1.36 -5.08
CA ASP A 88 -8.06 -0.82 -5.29
C ASP A 88 -8.08 0.71 -5.08
N LEU A 89 -7.14 1.20 -4.27
CA LEU A 89 -6.81 2.62 -4.18
C LEU A 89 -5.42 2.79 -4.78
N TYR A 90 -5.21 3.82 -5.59
CA TYR A 90 -3.89 4.11 -6.12
C TYR A 90 -3.51 5.56 -5.80
N VAL A 91 -2.21 5.85 -5.76
CA VAL A 91 -1.73 7.23 -5.58
C VAL A 91 -1.86 7.96 -6.91
N THR A 92 -2.58 9.08 -6.94
CA THR A 92 -2.79 9.89 -8.18
C THR A 92 -1.49 10.22 -8.92
N HIS A 93 -0.39 10.34 -8.18
CA HIS A 93 0.95 10.60 -8.67
C HIS A 93 1.90 9.54 -8.10
N PRO A 94 2.89 9.05 -8.85
CA PRO A 94 3.85 8.12 -8.29
C PRO A 94 4.72 8.83 -7.24
N ALA A 95 4.94 8.15 -6.12
CA ALA A 95 5.80 8.59 -5.04
C ALA A 95 7.27 8.54 -5.48
N TYR A 96 8.07 9.49 -4.97
CA TYR A 96 9.51 9.41 -5.11
C TYR A 96 10.05 8.49 -4.01
N ILE A 97 10.50 7.30 -4.41
CA ILE A 97 11.17 6.34 -3.54
C ILE A 97 12.62 6.26 -4.03
N GLY A 98 13.52 6.91 -3.29
CA GLY A 98 14.89 7.12 -3.72
C GLY A 98 14.97 7.97 -5.00
N PRO A 99 15.84 7.60 -5.97
CA PRO A 99 15.95 8.34 -7.23
C PRO A 99 14.85 7.99 -8.25
N HIS A 100 13.89 7.12 -7.89
CA HIS A 100 12.91 6.59 -8.82
C HIS A 100 11.50 7.07 -8.50
N ARG A 101 10.76 7.45 -9.55
CA ARG A 101 9.35 7.77 -9.48
C ARG A 101 8.56 6.46 -9.59
N ARG A 102 8.03 5.94 -8.48
CA ARG A 102 7.33 4.64 -8.42
C ARG A 102 5.89 4.82 -7.95
N VAL A 103 4.97 4.07 -8.56
CA VAL A 103 3.56 4.05 -8.11
C VAL A 103 3.45 3.11 -6.92
N VAL A 104 2.72 3.50 -5.88
CA VAL A 104 2.34 2.64 -4.76
C VAL A 104 0.84 2.37 -4.86
N TRP A 105 0.43 1.12 -4.65
CA TRP A 105 -0.97 0.70 -4.61
C TRP A 105 -1.38 0.39 -3.17
N PHE A 106 -2.58 0.83 -2.79
CA PHE A 106 -3.22 0.45 -1.54
C PHE A 106 -4.46 -0.36 -1.87
N GLN A 107 -4.35 -1.68 -1.74
CA GLN A 107 -5.46 -2.59 -1.99
C GLN A 107 -6.30 -2.78 -0.73
N ARG A 108 -7.59 -2.49 -0.82
CA ARG A 108 -8.60 -2.63 0.23
C ARG A 108 -9.44 -3.88 -0.01
N THR A 109 -9.56 -4.80 0.95
CA THR A 109 -10.32 -6.04 0.73
C THR A 109 -11.85 -5.85 0.61
N GLY A 110 -12.38 -4.67 0.95
CA GLY A 110 -13.80 -4.30 0.87
C GLY A 110 -14.05 -2.89 1.42
N PRO A 111 -15.28 -2.36 1.48
CA PRO A 111 -15.55 -0.96 1.83
C PRO A 111 -14.93 -0.45 3.14
N ARG A 112 -14.63 -1.35 4.09
CA ARG A 112 -13.94 -1.10 5.37
C ARG A 112 -12.93 -2.21 5.70
N GLY A 113 -12.38 -2.83 4.67
CA GLY A 113 -11.49 -3.98 4.77
C GLY A 113 -10.05 -3.60 5.12
N LEU A 114 -9.23 -4.64 5.25
CA LEU A 114 -7.79 -4.51 5.46
C LEU A 114 -7.17 -3.80 4.25
N ILE A 115 -6.17 -2.97 4.52
CA ILE A 115 -5.41 -2.26 3.48
C ILE A 115 -4.03 -2.90 3.35
N THR A 116 -3.65 -3.24 2.13
CA THR A 116 -2.31 -3.73 1.79
C THR A 116 -1.61 -2.68 0.91
N ALA A 117 -0.46 -2.17 1.36
CA ALA A 117 0.39 -1.27 0.59
C ALA A 117 1.44 -2.07 -0.21
N THR A 118 1.48 -1.92 -1.53
CA THR A 118 2.41 -2.65 -2.41
C THR A 118 2.93 -1.78 -3.53
N LEU A 119 3.98 -2.25 -4.21
CA LEU A 119 4.29 -1.81 -5.57
C LEU A 119 3.39 -2.56 -6.57
N PRO A 120 3.09 -1.99 -7.75
CA PRO A 120 2.34 -2.69 -8.79
C PRO A 120 3.13 -3.91 -9.29
N PRO A 121 2.44 -4.99 -9.70
CA PRO A 121 3.10 -6.17 -10.26
C PRO A 121 3.87 -5.80 -11.54
N GLY A 122 5.15 -6.20 -11.62
CA GLY A 122 6.04 -5.95 -12.77
C GLY A 122 7.01 -4.77 -12.64
N SER A 123 7.15 -4.18 -11.44
CA SER A 123 8.08 -3.06 -11.15
C SER A 123 9.47 -3.49 -10.68
#